data_AF-A0A7V0XGL5-F1
#
_entry.id   AF-A0A7V0XGL5-F1
#
_cell.length_a   1.000
_cell.length_b   1.000
_cell.length_c   1.000
_cell.angle_alpha   90.00
_cell.angle_beta   90.00
_cell.angle_gamma   90.00
#
_symmetry.space_group_name_H-M   'P 1'
#
loop_
_entity.id
_entity.type
_entity.pdbx_description
1 polymer ?
#
loop_
_entity_poly.entity_id
_entity_poly.type
_entity_poly.pdbx_seq_one_letter_code
_entity_poly.pdbx_strand_id
1 'polypeptide(L)'
;MNRFWDRGLSYAVVVIFFWASVATAFKLALRYQNPQTLVLISTVISFIALSIFLAFHPSRKDLRTLSHREWGLYILLGFLNPFLYYQILFVAYDLLPAQMAQVINFTWPVFIVLATLIL
;
A
#
# COMPACT_ATOMS: atom_id res chain seq x y z
N MET A 1 -8.63 -31.58 -4.59
CA MET A 1 -8.50 -30.25 -3.94
C MET A 1 -8.70 -29.20 -5.03
N ASN A 2 -9.64 -28.25 -4.89
CA ASN A 2 -10.04 -27.38 -6.01
C ASN A 2 -8.90 -26.41 -6.40
N ARG A 3 -8.56 -26.35 -7.69
CA ARG A 3 -7.59 -25.42 -8.34
C ARG A 3 -7.72 -23.93 -7.98
N PHE A 4 -8.81 -23.55 -7.32
CA PHE A 4 -9.03 -22.20 -6.80
C PHE A 4 -8.25 -21.96 -5.51
N TRP A 5 -8.28 -22.91 -4.56
CA TRP A 5 -7.53 -22.83 -3.30
C TRP A 5 -6.03 -22.82 -3.57
N ASP A 6 -5.55 -23.61 -4.53
CA ASP A 6 -4.13 -23.69 -4.90
C ASP A 6 -3.60 -22.35 -5.42
N ARG A 7 -4.40 -21.61 -6.21
CA ARG A 7 -4.06 -20.27 -6.72
C ARG A 7 -4.14 -19.20 -5.65
N GLY A 8 -5.14 -19.26 -4.77
CA GLY A 8 -5.23 -18.34 -3.63
C GLY A 8 -4.03 -18.48 -2.69
N LEU A 9 -3.63 -19.72 -2.41
CA LEU A 9 -2.49 -20.00 -1.54
C LEU A 9 -1.17 -19.49 -2.14
N SER A 10 -0.96 -19.65 -3.45
CA SER A 10 0.26 -19.14 -4.10
C SER A 10 0.34 -17.62 -4.05
N TYR A 11 -0.76 -16.90 -4.26
CA TYR A 11 -0.79 -15.45 -4.08
C TYR A 11 -0.53 -15.04 -2.62
N ALA A 12 -1.11 -15.75 -1.65
CA ALA A 12 -0.88 -15.47 -0.24
C ALA A 12 0.60 -15.64 0.15
N VAL A 13 1.26 -16.69 -0.32
CA VAL A 13 2.69 -16.92 -0.07
C VAL A 13 3.55 -15.78 -0.64
N VAL A 14 3.26 -15.34 -1.87
CA VAL A 14 3.99 -14.22 -2.49
C VAL A 14 3.78 -12.94 -1.70
N VAL A 15 2.54 -12.63 -1.30
CA VAL A 15 2.22 -11.44 -0.50
C VAL A 15 2.93 -11.48 0.85
N ILE A 16 2.90 -12.62 1.56
CA ILE A 16 3.58 -12.80 2.85
C ILE A 16 5.09 -12.60 2.70
N PHE A 17 5.70 -13.15 1.65
CA PHE A 17 7.13 -12.99 1.39
C PHE A 17 7.53 -11.51 1.20
N PHE A 18 6.76 -10.75 0.43
CA PHE A 18 7.02 -9.32 0.26
C PHE A 18 6.76 -8.53 1.56
N TRP A 19 5.69 -8.83 2.30
CA TRP A 19 5.38 -8.15 3.55
C TRP A 19 6.35 -8.47 4.70
N ALA A 20 6.95 -9.66 4.72
CA ALA A 20 7.96 -10.02 5.71
C ALA A 20 9.28 -9.24 5.51
N SER A 21 9.60 -8.86 4.27
CA SER A 21 10.85 -8.14 3.93
C SER A 21 10.70 -6.62 3.89
N VAL A 22 9.47 -6.11 3.73
CA VAL A 22 9.22 -4.67 3.55
C VAL A 22 9.65 -3.82 4.75
N ALA A 23 9.44 -4.30 5.98
CA ALA A 23 9.81 -3.57 7.19
C ALA A 23 11.33 -3.34 7.29
N THR A 24 12.11 -4.37 6.94
CA THR A 24 13.57 -4.28 6.86
C THR A 24 14.00 -3.34 5.73
N ALA A 25 13.37 -3.45 4.56
CA ALA A 25 13.67 -2.58 3.41
C ALA A 25 13.38 -1.10 3.71
N PHE A 26 12.26 -0.79 4.37
CA PHE A 26 11.92 0.57 4.80
C PHE A 26 12.94 1.11 5.80
N LYS A 27 13.28 0.34 6.84
CA LYS A 27 14.28 0.78 7.84
C LYS A 27 15.65 1.00 7.21
N LEU A 28 16.05 0.16 6.24
CA LEU A 28 17.30 0.32 5.51
C LEU A 28 17.27 1.57 4.63
N ALA A 29 16.18 1.79 3.89
CA ALA A 29 16.01 2.96 3.03
C ALA A 29 16.01 4.27 3.83
N LEU A 30 15.37 4.28 5.01
CA LEU A 30 15.35 5.43 5.91
C LEU A 30 16.73 5.82 6.48
N ARG A 31 17.73 4.93 6.43
CA ARG A 31 19.12 5.32 6.77
C ARG A 31 19.75 6.27 5.76
N TYR A 32 19.26 6.27 4.52
CA TYR A 32 19.81 7.06 3.42
C TYR A 32 18.85 8.15 2.93
N GLN A 33 17.57 8.08 3.29
CA GLN A 33 16.50 8.94 2.78
C GLN A 33 15.58 9.37 3.89
N ASN A 34 15.11 10.62 3.82
CA ASN A 34 14.09 11.10 4.74
C ASN A 34 12.72 10.47 4.44
N PRO A 35 11.82 10.35 5.44
CA PRO A 35 10.48 9.79 5.26
C PRO A 35 9.72 10.37 4.07
N GLN A 36 9.75 11.70 3.88
CA GLN A 36 9.01 12.36 2.82
C GLN A 36 9.51 11.97 1.42
N THR A 37 10.83 11.92 1.24
CA THR A 37 11.47 11.52 -0.02
C THR A 37 11.17 10.05 -0.32
N LEU A 38 11.17 9.20 0.70
CA LEU A 38 10.87 7.77 0.54
C LEU A 38 9.41 7.54 0.10
N VAL A 39 8.44 8.26 0.68
CA VAL A 39 7.03 8.20 0.22
C VAL A 39 6.92 8.66 -1.22
N LEU A 40 7.55 9.79 -1.58
CA LEU A 40 7.46 10.35 -2.92
C LEU A 40 8.02 9.37 -3.96
N ILE A 41 9.24 8.87 -3.76
CA ILE A 41 9.87 7.92 -4.68
C ILE A 41 9.02 6.64 -4.80
N SER A 42 8.56 6.09 -3.68
CA SER A 42 7.72 4.87 -3.68
C SER A 42 6.40 5.08 -4.44
N THR A 43 5.78 6.25 -4.28
CA THR A 43 4.53 6.61 -4.96
C THR A 43 4.76 6.80 -6.46
N VAL A 44 5.85 7.46 -6.87
CA VAL A 44 6.21 7.64 -8.29
C VAL A 44 6.51 6.30 -8.95
N ILE A 45 7.28 5.43 -8.30
CA ILE A 45 7.58 4.09 -8.82
C ILE A 45 6.30 3.27 -8.95
N SER A 46 5.41 3.30 -7.94
CA SER A 46 4.13 2.61 -7.98
C SER A 46 3.24 3.14 -9.11
N PHE A 47 3.19 4.46 -9.30
CA PHE A 47 2.46 5.10 -10.38
C PHE A 47 2.97 4.63 -11.75
N ILE A 48 4.29 4.62 -11.97
CA ILE A 48 4.89 4.14 -13.22
C ILE A 48 4.58 2.65 -13.44
N ALA A 49 4.79 1.81 -12.42
CA ALA A 49 4.57 0.37 -12.50
C ALA A 49 3.10 0.03 -12.82
N LEU A 50 2.15 0.68 -12.13
CA LEU A 50 0.72 0.51 -12.37
C LEU A 50 0.29 1.09 -13.71
N SER A 51 0.87 2.21 -14.14
CA SER A 51 0.59 2.79 -15.47
C SER A 51 1.04 1.87 -16.59
N ILE A 52 2.24 1.27 -16.47
CA ILE A 52 2.75 0.27 -17.41
C ILE A 52 1.83 -0.95 -17.41
N PHE A 53 1.51 -1.49 -16.23
CA PHE A 53 0.60 -2.64 -16.12
C PHE A 53 -0.75 -2.37 -16.81
N LEU A 54 -1.34 -1.21 -16.52
CA LEU A 54 -2.63 -0.80 -17.07
C LEU A 54 -2.60 -0.56 -18.57
N ALA A 55 -1.49 -0.06 -19.12
CA ALA A 55 -1.33 0.12 -20.58
C ALA A 55 -1.55 -1.21 -21.34
N PHE A 56 -1.09 -2.32 -20.76
CA PHE A 56 -1.24 -3.66 -21.33
C PHE A 56 -2.50 -4.40 -20.84
N HIS A 57 -3.21 -3.88 -19.83
CA HIS A 57 -4.38 -4.54 -19.27
C HIS A 57 -5.67 -4.25 -20.09
N PRO A 58 -6.56 -5.24 -20.31
CA PRO A 58 -7.81 -5.04 -21.06
C PRO A 58 -8.72 -3.95 -20.49
N SER A 59 -8.70 -3.75 -19.16
CA SER A 59 -9.50 -2.75 -18.44
C SER A 59 -9.03 -1.30 -18.58
N ARG A 60 -8.06 -0.98 -19.45
CA ARG A 60 -7.66 0.42 -19.71
C ARG A 60 -8.81 1.32 -20.18
N LYS A 61 -9.87 0.74 -20.75
CA LYS A 61 -11.08 1.47 -21.19
C LYS A 61 -11.92 1.96 -20.00
N ASP A 62 -11.83 1.29 -18.86
CA ASP A 62 -12.62 1.58 -17.66
C ASP A 62 -12.19 2.91 -17.02
N LEU A 63 -10.96 3.37 -17.27
CA LEU A 63 -10.51 4.71 -16.86
C LEU A 63 -11.31 5.83 -17.52
N ARG A 64 -11.84 5.61 -18.72
CA ARG A 64 -12.59 6.62 -19.48
C ARG A 64 -14.06 6.70 -19.07
N THR A 65 -14.54 5.72 -18.30
CA THR A 65 -15.93 5.68 -17.82
C THR A 65 -16.08 6.26 -16.42
N LEU A 66 -14.97 6.67 -15.78
CA LEU A 66 -14.97 7.29 -14.45
C LEU A 66 -15.61 8.68 -14.49
N SER A 67 -16.60 8.89 -13.63
CA SER A 67 -17.23 10.16 -13.37
C SER A 67 -16.30 11.13 -12.62
N HIS A 68 -16.58 12.43 -12.71
CA HIS A 68 -15.84 13.45 -11.94
C HIS A 68 -15.89 13.22 -10.43
N ARG A 69 -16.99 12.64 -9.91
CA ARG A 69 -17.13 12.30 -8.50
C ARG A 69 -16.18 11.17 -8.09
N GLU A 70 -16.03 10.15 -8.92
CA GLU A 70 -15.09 9.04 -8.67
C GLU A 70 -13.64 9.52 -8.74
N TRP A 71 -13.31 10.41 -9.68
CA TRP A 71 -12.00 11.06 -9.70
C TRP A 71 -11.70 11.82 -8.42
N GLY A 72 -12.66 12.61 -7.91
CA GLY A 72 -12.52 13.30 -6.62
C GLY A 72 -12.30 12.33 -5.46
N LEU A 73 -13.02 11.20 -5.44
CA LEU A 73 -12.86 10.14 -4.45
C LEU A 73 -11.47 9.51 -4.52
N TYR A 74 -10.95 9.19 -5.71
CA TYR A 74 -9.61 8.61 -5.86
C TYR A 74 -8.49 9.58 -5.49
N ILE A 75 -8.65 10.87 -5.76
CA ILE A 75 -7.70 11.90 -5.29
C ILE A 75 -7.70 11.96 -3.76
N LEU A 76 -8.88 11.96 -3.14
CA LEU A 76 -9.01 11.95 -1.69
C LEU A 76 -8.40 10.68 -1.09
N LEU A 77 -8.69 9.52 -1.67
CA LEU A 77 -8.13 8.24 -1.22
C LEU A 77 -6.62 8.23 -1.35
N GLY A 78 -6.05 8.69 -2.48
CA GLY A 78 -4.61 8.82 -2.68
C GLY A 78 -3.93 9.78 -1.68
N PHE A 79 -4.63 10.86 -1.30
CA PHE A 79 -4.16 11.79 -0.29
C PHE A 79 -4.17 11.18 1.12
N LEU A 80 -5.22 10.42 1.48
CA LEU A 80 -5.28 9.69 2.75
C LEU A 80 -4.25 8.56 2.79
N ASN A 81 -4.17 7.78 1.71
CA ASN A 81 -3.25 6.66 1.54
C ASN A 81 -2.86 6.55 0.04
N PRO A 82 -1.58 6.73 -0.32
CA PRO A 82 -0.43 6.60 0.55
C PRO A 82 0.02 7.87 1.28
N PHE A 83 -0.37 9.08 0.86
CA PHE A 83 0.34 10.30 1.30
C PHE A 83 0.35 10.55 2.82
N LEU A 84 -0.81 10.74 3.46
CA LEU A 84 -0.88 11.02 4.91
C LEU A 84 -0.47 9.82 5.75
N TYR A 85 -1.03 8.64 5.45
CA TYR A 85 -0.77 7.45 6.23
C TYR A 85 0.70 7.00 6.18
N TYR A 86 1.36 7.02 5.01
CA TYR A 86 2.76 6.60 4.92
C TYR A 86 3.74 7.61 5.51
N GLN A 87 3.40 8.90 5.59
CA GLN A 87 4.20 9.88 6.34
C GLN A 87 4.32 9.46 7.81
N ILE A 88 3.19 9.18 8.45
CA ILE A 88 3.14 8.73 9.85
C ILE A 88 3.84 7.38 9.99
N LEU A 89 3.58 6.46 9.06
CA LEU A 89 4.19 5.13 9.06
C LEU A 89 5.72 5.22 9.01
N PHE A 90 6.29 5.95 8.06
CA PHE A 90 7.74 6.05 7.93
C PHE A 90 8.40 6.82 9.06
N VAL A 91 7.72 7.82 9.64
CA VAL A 91 8.19 8.44 10.90
C VAL A 91 8.23 7.39 12.03
N ALA A 92 7.22 6.54 12.15
CA ALA A 92 7.25 5.45 13.14
C ALA A 92 8.37 4.44 12.86
N TYR A 93 8.61 4.09 11.59
CA TYR A 93 9.75 3.24 11.21
C TYR A 93 11.10 3.90 11.44
N ASP A 94 11.20 5.23 11.40
CA ASP A 94 12.44 5.95 11.72
C ASP A 94 12.72 5.92 13.24
N LEU A 95 11.69 6.18 14.06
CA LEU A 95 11.78 6.25 15.52
C LEU A 95 11.88 4.87 16.20
N LEU A 96 11.21 3.86 15.66
CA LEU A 96 11.10 2.54 16.29
C LEU A 96 11.92 1.48 15.53
N PRO A 97 12.28 0.36 16.19
CA PRO A 97 12.73 -0.84 15.50
C PRO A 97 11.66 -1.34 14.52
N ALA A 98 12.11 -1.85 13.37
CA ALA A 98 11.24 -2.22 12.25
C ALA A 98 10.12 -3.19 12.66
N GLN A 99 10.43 -4.15 13.55
CA GLN A 99 9.49 -5.15 14.04
C GLN A 99 8.37 -4.53 14.90
N MET A 100 8.70 -3.55 15.75
CA MET A 100 7.70 -2.86 16.56
C MET A 100 6.77 -2.00 15.69
N ALA A 101 7.35 -1.22 14.76
CA ALA A 101 6.57 -0.43 13.82
C ALA A 101 5.64 -1.33 12.96
N GLN A 102 6.12 -2.50 12.55
CA GLN A 102 5.33 -3.46 11.78
C GLN A 102 4.20 -4.11 12.59
N VAL A 103 4.43 -4.47 13.87
CA VAL A 103 3.38 -4.99 14.75
C VAL A 103 2.28 -3.95 14.98
N ILE A 104 2.67 -2.69 15.22
CA ILE A 104 1.71 -1.58 15.32
C ILE A 104 0.94 -1.44 14.01
N ASN A 105 1.62 -1.52 12.87
CA ASN A 105 0.95 -1.47 11.57
C ASN A 105 -0.11 -2.58 11.42
N PHE A 106 0.19 -3.81 11.85
CA PHE A 106 -0.76 -4.94 11.79
C PHE A 106 -2.03 -4.77 12.64
N THR A 107 -2.17 -3.69 13.39
CA THR A 107 -3.44 -3.33 14.07
C THR A 107 -4.46 -2.67 13.14
N TRP A 108 -4.10 -2.32 11.89
CA TRP A 108 -5.02 -1.74 10.90
C TRP A 108 -6.37 -2.48 10.74
N PRO A 109 -6.47 -3.83 10.79
CA PRO A 109 -7.76 -4.52 10.66
C PRO A 109 -8.71 -4.19 11.83
N VAL A 110 -8.17 -3.93 13.03
CA VAL A 110 -8.96 -3.51 14.19
C VAL A 110 -9.64 -2.17 13.89
N PHE A 111 -8.89 -1.21 13.33
CA PHE A 111 -9.46 0.08 12.94
C PHE A 111 -10.54 -0.05 11.87
N ILE A 112 -10.38 -0.98 10.92
CA ILE A 112 -11.44 -1.25 9.92
C ILE A 112 -12.69 -1.80 10.59
N VAL A 113 -12.57 -2.80 11.47
CA VAL A 113 -13.72 -3.36 12.18
C VAL A 113 -14.44 -2.29 12.99
N LEU A 114 -13.68 -1.42 13.69
CA LEU A 114 -14.25 -0.30 14.41
C LEU A 114 -14.97 0.70 13.48
N ALA A 115 -14.38 1.01 12.33
CA ALA A 115 -15.01 1.90 11.34
C ALA A 115 -16.31 1.28 10.78
N THR A 116 -16.34 -0.03 10.54
CA THR A 116 -17.54 -0.76 10.08
C THR A 116 -18.65 -0.79 11.14
N LEU A 117 -18.34 -0.71 12.44
CA LEU A 117 -19.37 -0.64 13.49
C LEU A 117 -20.06 0.74 13.58
N ILE A 118 -19.40 1.79 13.09
CA ILE A 118 -19.89 3.19 13.18
C ILE A 118 -20.62 3.62 11.89
N LEU A 119 -20.37 2.95 10.76
CA LEU A 119 -20.97 3.19 9.45
C LEU A 119 -22.20 2.31 9.21
#